data_AF-A0A5N5IRX7-F1
#
_entry.id   AF-A0A5N5IRX7-F1
#
_cell.length_a   1.000
_cell.length_b   1.000
_cell.length_c   1.000
_cell.angle_alpha   90.00
_cell.angle_beta   90.00
_cell.angle_gamma   90.00
#
_symmetry.space_group_name_H-M   'P 1'
#
loop_
_entity.id
_entity.type
_entity.pdbx_description
1 polymer ?
#
loop_
_entity_poly.entity_id
_entity_poly.type
_entity_poly.pdbx_seq_one_letter_code
_entity_poly.pdbx_strand_id
1 'polypeptide(L)'
;MMGIVLLLIALIGPMLLLSTFLYFRFPDESVGRMDRYIPPLTSALATWAFCTGWLWFYLFNLYISLPVLVLAIGLQGYAISKNLNPKLRRINAILIGASFGMGILSYFYFDV
;
A
#
# COMPACT_ATOMS: atom_id res chain seq x y z
N MET A 1 -2.77 -2.73 -24.19
CA MET A 1 -2.22 -3.61 -23.12
C MET A 1 -0.77 -3.27 -22.77
N MET A 2 0.17 -3.15 -23.72
CA MET A 2 1.60 -2.83 -23.43
C MET A 2 1.82 -1.55 -22.60
N GLY A 3 1.14 -0.44 -22.91
CA GLY A 3 1.31 0.82 -22.17
C GLY A 3 0.91 0.75 -20.69
N ILE A 4 -0.12 -0.05 -20.39
CA ILE A 4 -0.60 -0.28 -19.03
C ILE A 4 0.38 -1.14 -18.22
N VAL A 5 0.96 -2.17 -18.85
CA VAL A 5 1.97 -3.02 -18.22
C VAL A 5 3.24 -2.21 -17.93
N LEU A 6 3.65 -1.35 -18.86
CA LEU A 6 4.79 -0.44 -18.65
C LEU A 6 4.53 0.55 -17.51
N LEU A 7 3.31 1.09 -17.41
CA LEU A 7 2.91 1.96 -16.31
C LEU A 7 2.97 1.24 -14.95
N LEU A 8 2.49 0.00 -14.88
CA LEU A 8 2.60 -0.84 -13.68
C LEU A 8 4.05 -1.04 -13.29
N ILE A 9 4.91 -1.45 -14.23
CA ILE A 9 6.34 -1.65 -13.97
C ILE A 9 6.99 -0.33 -13.49
N ALA A 10 6.62 0.79 -14.11
CA ALA A 10 7.13 2.11 -13.73
C ALA A 10 6.72 2.52 -12.29
N LEU A 11 5.55 2.08 -11.82
CA LEU A 11 5.09 2.34 -10.45
C LEU A 11 5.83 1.48 -9.40
N ILE A 12 6.46 0.35 -9.77
CA ILE A 12 7.08 -0.57 -8.80
C ILE A 12 8.32 0.09 -8.19
N GLY A 13 9.11 0.77 -9.03
CA GLY A 13 10.33 1.46 -8.60
C GLY A 13 10.08 2.47 -7.46
N PRO A 14 9.15 3.44 -7.63
CA PRO A 14 8.77 4.37 -6.57
C PRO A 14 8.30 3.70 -5.28
N MET A 15 7.57 2.60 -5.34
CA MET A 15 7.11 1.91 -4.12
C MET A 15 8.23 1.17 -3.39
N LEU A 16 9.15 0.55 -4.12
CA LEU A 16 10.36 -0.02 -3.53
C LEU A 16 11.23 1.07 -2.88
N LEU A 17 11.40 2.22 -3.54
CA LEU A 17 12.11 3.36 -2.99
C LEU A 17 11.44 3.89 -1.73
N LEU A 18 10.11 4.03 -1.74
CA LEU A 18 9.33 4.47 -0.58
C LEU A 18 9.49 3.51 0.61
N SER A 19 9.35 2.20 0.38
CA SER A 19 9.54 1.18 1.41
C SER A 19 10.96 1.24 2.00
N THR A 20 11.97 1.36 1.13
CA THR A 20 13.37 1.41 1.55
C THR A 20 13.68 2.69 2.33
N PHE A 21 13.16 3.83 1.86
CA PHE A 21 13.28 5.11 2.54
C PHE A 21 12.66 5.07 3.94
N LEU A 22 11.44 4.54 4.07
CA LEU A 22 10.74 4.43 5.35
C LEU A 22 11.44 3.46 6.31
N TYR A 23 12.01 2.38 5.79
CA TYR A 23 12.83 1.44 6.57
C TYR A 23 14.04 2.12 7.22
N PHE A 24 14.80 2.92 6.47
CA PHE A 24 15.94 3.66 7.01
C PHE A 24 15.55 4.89 7.83
N ARG A 25 14.40 5.51 7.53
CA ARG A 25 13.93 6.72 8.23
C ARG A 25 13.35 6.41 9.61
N PHE A 26 12.70 5.26 9.76
CA PHE A 26 12.10 4.80 11.02
C PHE A 26 12.68 3.46 11.48
N PRO A 27 13.97 3.44 11.85
CA PRO A 27 14.63 2.23 12.31
C PRO A 27 14.01 1.74 13.62
N ASP A 28 13.45 0.52 13.61
CA ASP A 28 13.02 -0.19 14.83
C ASP A 28 13.93 -1.42 15.08
N GLU A 29 14.95 -1.28 15.93
CA GLU A 29 15.92 -2.34 16.23
C GLU A 29 15.45 -3.32 17.31
N SER A 30 14.31 -3.03 17.94
CA SER A 30 13.74 -3.87 18.99
C SER A 30 13.10 -5.17 18.47
N VAL A 31 12.96 -5.29 17.16
CA VAL A 31 12.26 -6.37 16.47
C VAL A 31 13.13 -7.04 15.42
N GLY A 32 12.82 -8.32 15.14
CA GLY A 32 13.55 -9.12 14.17
C GLY A 32 13.59 -8.47 12.78
N ARG A 33 14.63 -8.80 12.02
CA ARG A 33 14.91 -8.18 10.71
C ARG A 33 13.70 -8.25 9.76
N MET A 34 12.99 -9.38 9.73
CA MET A 34 11.79 -9.57 8.91
C MET A 34 10.61 -8.69 9.38
N ASP A 35 10.32 -8.66 10.68
CA ASP A 35 9.22 -7.86 11.24
C ASP A 35 9.43 -6.36 11.02
N ARG A 36 10.69 -5.91 11.02
CA ARG A 36 11.07 -4.52 10.76
C ARG A 36 10.71 -4.03 9.34
N TYR A 37 10.67 -4.91 8.34
CA TYR A 37 10.28 -4.55 6.97
C TYR A 37 8.77 -4.45 6.78
N ILE A 38 7.97 -5.01 7.69
CA ILE A 38 6.51 -5.09 7.52
C ILE A 38 5.87 -3.69 7.52
N PRO A 39 6.11 -2.79 8.50
CA PRO A 39 5.45 -1.49 8.49
C PRO A 39 5.79 -0.62 7.27
N PRO A 40 7.05 -0.52 6.81
CA PRO A 40 7.40 0.17 5.56
C PRO A 40 6.76 -0.45 4.31
N LEU A 41 6.73 -1.78 4.23
CA LEU A 41 6.11 -2.50 3.12
C LEU A 41 4.60 -2.23 3.06
N THR A 42 3.93 -2.22 4.21
CA THR A 42 2.51 -1.85 4.30
C THR A 42 2.25 -0.44 3.77
N SER A 43 3.13 0.54 4.06
CA SER A 43 3.01 1.89 3.51
C SER A 43 3.10 1.90 1.99
N ALA A 44 4.07 1.15 1.44
CA ALA A 44 4.27 1.05 -0.01
C ALA A 44 3.08 0.39 -0.71
N LEU A 45 2.55 -0.70 -0.15
CA LEU A 45 1.38 -1.39 -0.70
C LEU A 45 0.12 -0.53 -0.62
N ALA A 46 -0.12 0.17 0.50
CA ALA A 46 -1.25 1.09 0.60
C ALA A 46 -1.13 2.22 -0.43
N THR A 47 0.06 2.83 -0.54
CA THR A 47 0.29 3.89 -1.54
C THR A 47 0.10 3.38 -2.98
N TRP A 48 0.54 2.15 -3.27
CA TRP A 48 0.27 1.50 -4.54
C TRP A 48 -1.23 1.33 -4.82
N ALA A 49 -1.97 0.80 -3.85
CA ALA A 49 -3.42 0.61 -3.97
C ALA A 49 -4.12 1.96 -4.22
N PHE A 50 -3.71 3.01 -3.51
CA PHE A 50 -4.20 4.37 -3.75
C PHE A 50 -3.92 4.84 -5.18
N CYS A 51 -2.66 4.76 -5.64
CA CYS A 51 -2.27 5.20 -6.98
C CYS A 51 -2.98 4.40 -8.08
N THR A 52 -3.09 3.08 -7.93
CA THR A 52 -3.75 2.23 -8.92
C THR A 52 -5.27 2.37 -8.91
N GLY A 53 -5.89 2.66 -7.76
CA GLY A 53 -7.29 3.06 -7.66
C GLY A 53 -7.55 4.44 -8.29
N TRP A 54 -6.59 5.36 -8.18
CA TRP A 54 -6.66 6.70 -8.80
C TRP A 54 -6.56 6.68 -10.33
N LEU A 55 -5.95 5.65 -10.91
CA LEU A 55 -5.88 5.54 -12.38
C LEU A 55 -7.25 5.36 -13.03
N TRP A 56 -8.32 5.18 -12.25
CA TRP A 56 -9.70 5.18 -12.71
C TRP A 56 -9.85 4.22 -13.89
N PHE A 57 -9.41 2.98 -13.71
CA PHE A 57 -9.71 1.88 -14.62
C PHE A 57 -10.42 0.80 -13.81
N TYR A 58 -11.65 0.45 -14.17
CA TYR A 58 -12.46 -0.52 -13.43
C TYR A 58 -11.71 -1.85 -13.18
N LEU A 59 -11.11 -2.42 -14.22
CA LEU A 59 -10.34 -3.66 -14.13
C LEU A 59 -9.10 -3.52 -13.23
N PHE A 60 -8.47 -2.34 -13.18
CA PHE A 60 -7.33 -2.08 -12.29
C PHE A 60 -7.76 -2.04 -10.84
N ASN A 61 -8.87 -1.36 -10.58
CA ASN A 61 -9.39 -1.26 -9.23
C ASN A 61 -9.76 -2.66 -8.69
N LEU A 62 -10.47 -3.44 -9.51
CA LEU A 62 -10.97 -4.77 -9.11
C LEU A 62 -9.85 -5.82 -8.99
N TYR A 63 -8.95 -5.93 -9.97
CA TYR A 63 -7.99 -7.02 -10.04
C TYR A 63 -6.60 -6.71 -9.48
N ILE A 64 -6.27 -5.43 -9.27
CA ILE A 64 -4.92 -5.01 -8.83
C ILE A 64 -5.00 -4.23 -7.52
N SER A 65 -5.78 -3.13 -7.47
CA SER A 65 -5.83 -2.26 -6.30
C SER A 65 -6.44 -2.97 -5.09
N LEU A 66 -7.60 -3.62 -5.26
CA LEU A 66 -8.31 -4.33 -4.19
C LEU A 66 -7.48 -5.44 -3.54
N PRO A 67 -6.88 -6.39 -4.29
CA PRO A 67 -6.02 -7.42 -3.70
C PRO A 67 -4.82 -6.82 -2.93
N VAL A 68 -4.20 -5.77 -3.47
CA VAL A 68 -3.08 -5.09 -2.81
C VAL A 68 -3.54 -4.37 -1.53
N LEU A 69 -4.72 -3.76 -1.55
CA LEU A 69 -5.32 -3.13 -0.37
C LEU A 69 -5.64 -4.17 0.72
N VAL A 70 -6.18 -5.33 0.36
CA VAL A 70 -6.44 -6.44 1.29
C VAL A 70 -5.11 -6.93 1.92
N LEU A 71 -4.05 -7.06 1.11
CA LEU A 71 -2.72 -7.40 1.63
C LEU A 71 -2.19 -6.34 2.60
N ALA A 72 -2.33 -5.05 2.27
CA ALA A 72 -1.92 -3.96 3.15
C ALA A 72 -2.70 -3.98 4.48
N ILE A 73 -4.01 -4.26 4.45
CA ILE A 73 -4.83 -4.43 5.65
C ILE A 73 -4.34 -5.62 6.49
N GLY A 74 -4.06 -6.76 5.86
CA GLY A 74 -3.55 -7.95 6.56
C GLY A 74 -2.21 -7.68 7.26
N LEU A 75 -1.27 -7.04 6.56
CA LEU A 75 0.04 -6.67 7.13
C LEU A 75 -0.09 -5.61 8.23
N GLN A 76 -1.04 -4.69 8.11
CA GLN A 76 -1.35 -3.73 9.17
C GLN A 76 -1.91 -4.42 10.42
N GLY A 77 -2.80 -5.42 10.24
CA GLY A 77 -3.31 -6.24 11.34
C GLY A 77 -2.19 -7.00 12.05
N TYR A 78 -1.26 -7.58 11.29
CA TYR A 78 -0.06 -8.21 11.85
C TYR A 78 0.82 -7.21 12.61
N ALA A 79 1.07 -6.02 12.04
CA ALA A 79 1.84 -4.96 12.71
C ALA A 79 1.17 -4.46 14.00
N ILE A 80 -0.16 -4.43 14.06
CA ILE A 80 -0.91 -4.13 15.29
C ILE A 80 -0.72 -5.24 16.32
N SER A 81 -0.92 -6.50 15.93
CA SER A 81 -0.82 -7.67 16.83
C SER A 81 0.57 -7.79 17.47
N LYS A 82 1.63 -7.52 16.70
CA LYS A 82 3.02 -7.55 17.16
C LYS A 82 3.53 -6.20 17.70
N ASN A 83 2.67 -5.18 17.75
CA ASN A 83 2.99 -3.82 18.18
C ASN A 83 4.24 -3.23 17.49
N LEU A 84 4.38 -3.50 16.19
CA LEU A 84 5.52 -3.06 15.37
C LEU A 84 5.41 -1.56 15.06
N ASN A 85 6.52 -0.84 15.24
CA ASN A 85 6.71 0.57 14.88
C ASN A 85 5.45 1.46 14.94
N PRO A 86 5.09 2.00 16.13
CA PRO A 86 3.83 2.69 16.35
C PRO A 86 3.67 3.97 15.50
N LYS A 87 4.77 4.59 15.07
CA LYS A 87 4.75 5.77 14.18
C LYS A 87 4.28 5.38 12.78
N LEU A 88 4.93 4.38 12.18
CA LEU A 88 4.57 3.87 10.86
C LEU A 88 3.17 3.27 10.84
N ARG A 89 2.76 2.61 11.93
CA ARG A 89 1.40 2.08 12.07
C ARG A 89 0.32 3.15 11.90
N ARG A 90 0.52 4.35 12.46
CA ARG A 90 -0.44 5.45 12.32
C ARG A 90 -0.49 5.96 10.88
N ILE A 91 0.66 6.08 10.23
CA ILE A 91 0.75 6.49 8.81
C ILE A 91 0.05 5.46 7.92
N ASN A 92 0.31 4.16 8.15
CA ASN A 92 -0.32 3.07 7.41
C ASN A 92 -1.84 3.07 7.56
N ALA A 93 -2.37 3.31 8.76
CA ALA A 93 -3.80 3.38 8.97
C ALA A 93 -4.45 4.51 8.13
N ILE A 94 -3.80 5.68 8.07
CA ILE A 94 -4.26 6.80 7.25
C ILE A 94 -4.19 6.45 5.76
N LEU A 95 -3.07 5.89 5.30
CA LEU A 95 -2.88 5.50 3.90
C LEU A 95 -3.89 4.43 3.45
N ILE A 96 -4.13 3.42 4.28
CA ILE A 96 -5.13 2.38 4.01
C ILE A 96 -6.53 2.99 3.94
N GLY A 97 -6.88 3.87 4.88
CA GLY A 97 -8.16 4.59 4.86
C GLY A 97 -8.35 5.43 3.59
N ALA A 98 -7.31 6.18 3.18
CA ALA A 98 -7.34 6.96 1.95
C ALA A 98 -7.45 6.06 0.69
N SER A 99 -6.73 4.94 0.67
CA SER A 99 -6.77 3.95 -0.43
C SER A 99 -8.15 3.32 -0.57
N PHE A 100 -8.76 2.96 0.55
CA PHE A 100 -10.11 2.42 0.59
C PHE A 100 -11.14 3.44 0.09
N GLY A 101 -11.03 4.70 0.53
CA GLY A 101 -11.89 5.78 0.05
C GLY A 101 -11.78 5.99 -1.47
N MET A 102 -10.55 5.97 -2.02
CA MET A 102 -10.37 6.05 -3.47
C MET A 102 -10.87 4.82 -4.22
N GLY A 103 -10.72 3.62 -3.65
CA GLY A 103 -11.27 2.39 -4.22
C GLY A 103 -12.79 2.46 -4.36
N ILE A 104 -13.48 2.98 -3.33
CA ILE A 104 -14.93 3.22 -3.35
C ILE A 104 -15.31 4.29 -4.39
N LEU A 105 -14.62 5.43 -4.40
CA LEU A 105 -14.89 6.51 -5.36
C LEU A 105 -14.71 6.03 -6.80
N SER A 106 -13.65 5.26 -7.07
CA SER A 106 -13.42 4.67 -8.38
C SER A 106 -14.52 3.67 -8.72
N TYR A 107 -14.97 2.83 -7.77
CA TYR A 107 -16.09 1.90 -8.02
C TYR A 107 -17.36 2.67 -8.45
N PHE A 108 -17.77 3.68 -7.68
CA PHE A 108 -18.97 4.48 -8.01
C PHE A 108 -18.85 5.22 -9.35
N TYR A 109 -17.66 5.68 -9.72
CA TYR A 109 -17.46 6.38 -10.99
C TYR A 109 -17.59 5.45 -12.22
N PHE A 110 -17.23 4.16 -12.09
CA PHE A 110 -17.28 3.19 -13.20
C PHE A 110 -18.52 2.31 -13.24
N ASP A 111 -19.30 2.27 -12.16
CA ASP A 111 -20.59 1.57 -12.09
C ASP A 111 -21.76 2.46 -12.58
N VAL A 112 -21.48 3.71 -13.00
CA VAL A 112 -22.40 4.67 -13.66
C VAL A 112 -22.14 4.69 -15.15
#